data_AF-A0A951L9F3-F1
#
_entry.id   AF-A0A951L9F3-F1
#
_cell.length_a   1.000
_cell.length_b   1.000
_cell.length_c   1.000
_cell.angle_alpha   90.00
_cell.angle_beta   90.00
_cell.angle_gamma   90.00
#
_symmetry.space_group_name_H-M   'P 1'
#
loop_
_entity.id
_entity.type
_entity.pdbx_description
1 polymer ?
#
loop_
_entity_poly.entity_id
_entity_poly.type
_entity_poly.pdbx_seq_one_letter_code
_entity_poly.pdbx_strand_id
1 'polypeptide(L)'
;MKRRQWSEALKRRIVAETEEPGSSVSIVARRHDVNTNQVFKWRREMAAKQTPARRESVTMLPVEIVPERVERPTRVRRSGVIEIAFACGARVSLRGEVSPETLQQVIELLR
;
A
#
# COMPACT_ATOMS: atom_id res chain seq x y z
N MET A 1 -34.97 29.02 -6.31
CA MET A 1 -33.62 28.57 -6.75
C MET A 1 -33.75 27.82 -8.08
N LYS A 2 -33.28 28.42 -9.18
CA LYS A 2 -33.38 27.82 -10.52
C LYS A 2 -32.21 26.87 -10.73
N ARG A 3 -32.44 25.56 -10.81
CA ARG A 3 -31.39 24.59 -11.17
C ARG A 3 -30.95 24.89 -12.60
N ARG A 4 -29.67 25.21 -12.77
CA ARG A 4 -29.06 25.36 -14.10
C ARG A 4 -29.27 24.05 -14.86
N GLN A 5 -30.02 24.13 -15.96
CA GLN A 5 -30.30 22.98 -16.81
C GLN A 5 -29.20 22.88 -17.86
N TRP A 6 -28.55 21.72 -17.92
CA TRP A 6 -27.51 21.45 -18.92
C TRP A 6 -28.13 20.68 -20.07
N SER A 7 -27.85 21.08 -21.30
CA SER A 7 -28.27 20.32 -22.48
C SER A 7 -27.58 18.96 -22.51
N GLU A 8 -28.26 17.92 -23.00
CA GLU A 8 -27.68 16.57 -23.12
C GLU A 8 -26.40 16.55 -23.98
N ALA A 9 -26.35 17.39 -25.02
CA ALA A 9 -25.17 17.53 -25.87
C ALA A 9 -23.96 18.06 -25.09
N LEU A 10 -24.15 19.06 -24.23
CA LEU A 10 -23.08 19.63 -23.43
C LEU A 10 -22.61 18.64 -22.34
N LYS A 11 -23.54 17.94 -21.69
CA LYS A 11 -23.20 16.88 -20.72
C LYS A 11 -22.31 15.80 -21.38
N ARG A 12 -22.67 15.33 -22.58
CA ARG A 12 -21.89 14.30 -23.31
C ARG A 12 -20.49 14.79 -23.64
N ARG A 13 -20.35 16.03 -24.11
CA ARG A 13 -19.05 16.62 -24.42
C ARG A 13 -18.15 16.68 -23.20
N ILE A 14 -18.68 17.17 -22.07
CA ILE A 14 -17.93 17.25 -20.81
C ILE A 14 -17.51 15.86 -20.33
N VAL A 15 -18.42 14.87 -20.38
CA VAL A 15 -18.11 13.49 -20.00
C VAL A 15 -17.01 12.89 -20.88
N ALA A 16 -17.11 13.05 -22.20
CA ALA A 16 -16.10 12.54 -23.14
C ALA A 16 -14.71 13.15 -22.88
N GLU A 17 -14.63 14.45 -22.61
CA GLU A 17 -13.37 15.13 -22.25
C GLU A 17 -12.76 14.58 -20.95
N THR A 18 -13.58 14.12 -20.00
CA THR A 18 -13.07 13.46 -18.78
C THR A 18 -12.62 12.02 -18.96
N GLU A 19 -12.91 11.41 -20.11
CA GLU A 19 -12.52 10.02 -20.42
C GLU A 19 -11.20 9.96 -21.19
N GLU A 20 -10.66 11.09 -21.63
CA GLU A 20 -9.34 11.16 -22.26
C GLU A 20 -8.23 10.75 -21.28
N PRO A 21 -7.23 9.96 -21.73
CA PRO A 21 -6.09 9.58 -20.90
C PRO A 21 -5.36 10.79 -20.33
N GLY A 22 -5.18 10.82 -19.01
CA GLY A 22 -4.52 11.93 -18.30
C GLY A 22 -5.44 13.11 -17.95
N SER A 23 -6.71 13.09 -18.36
CA SER A 23 -7.67 14.12 -17.98
C SER A 23 -8.14 13.99 -16.53
N SER A 24 -8.12 15.10 -15.80
CA SER A 24 -8.69 15.18 -14.45
C SER A 24 -10.11 15.71 -14.49
N VAL A 25 -11.04 14.96 -13.91
CA VAL A 25 -12.47 15.35 -13.81
C VAL A 25 -12.62 16.73 -13.18
N SER A 26 -11.81 17.06 -12.17
CA SER A 26 -11.84 18.36 -11.49
C SER A 26 -11.38 19.51 -12.38
N ILE A 27 -10.40 19.28 -13.26
CA ILE A 27 -9.90 20.30 -14.19
C ILE A 27 -10.95 20.57 -15.27
N VAL A 28 -11.51 19.51 -15.86
CA VAL A 28 -12.56 19.63 -16.88
C VAL A 28 -13.81 20.30 -16.28
N ALA A 29 -14.23 19.91 -15.08
CA ALA A 29 -15.38 20.52 -14.41
C ALA A 29 -15.20 22.04 -14.22
N ARG A 30 -14.01 22.48 -13.78
CA ARG A 30 -13.69 23.92 -13.64
C ARG A 30 -13.70 24.65 -14.98
N ARG A 31 -13.16 24.05 -16.04
CA ARG A 31 -13.15 24.63 -17.40
C ARG A 31 -14.56 24.93 -17.91
N HIS A 32 -15.53 24.08 -17.56
CA HIS A 32 -16.93 24.22 -17.98
C HIS A 32 -17.83 24.91 -16.96
N ASP A 33 -17.27 25.41 -15.84
CA ASP A 33 -18.03 25.98 -14.71
C ASP A 33 -19.13 25.02 -14.20
N VAL A 34 -18.75 23.74 -14.04
CA VAL A 34 -19.61 22.65 -13.59
C VAL A 34 -19.08 22.11 -12.27
N ASN A 35 -19.99 21.68 -11.39
CA ASN A 35 -19.60 20.98 -10.17
C ASN A 35 -19.09 19.56 -10.51
N THR A 36 -17.91 19.18 -10.02
CA THR A 36 -17.30 17.85 -10.22
C THR A 36 -18.25 16.70 -9.87
N ASN A 37 -19.05 16.83 -8.81
CA ASN A 37 -20.04 15.81 -8.41
C ASN A 37 -21.12 15.60 -9.48
N GLN A 38 -21.46 16.66 -10.21
CA GLN A 38 -22.43 16.60 -11.29
C GLN A 38 -21.85 15.88 -12.52
N VAL A 39 -20.56 16.07 -12.80
CA VAL A 39 -19.85 15.33 -13.85
C VAL A 39 -19.77 13.84 -13.52
N PHE A 40 -19.44 13.47 -12.28
CA PHE A 40 -19.46 12.07 -11.83
C PHE A 40 -20.85 11.43 -11.96
N LYS A 41 -21.91 12.18 -11.64
CA LYS A 41 -23.28 11.72 -11.83
C LYS A 41 -23.57 11.44 -13.31
N TRP A 42 -23.20 12.34 -14.22
CA TRP A 42 -23.39 12.14 -15.66
C TRP A 42 -22.59 10.96 -16.20
N ARG A 43 -21.35 10.76 -15.75
CA ARG A 43 -20.55 9.57 -16.11
C ARG A 43 -21.26 8.27 -15.76
N ARG A 44 -21.82 8.16 -14.55
CA ARG A 44 -22.61 6.99 -14.13
C ARG A 44 -23.87 6.80 -14.97
N GLU A 45 -24.62 7.87 -15.22
CA GLU A 45 -25.84 7.84 -16.02
C GLU A 45 -25.58 7.42 -17.47
N MET A 46 -24.43 7.81 -18.04
CA MET A 46 -24.06 7.45 -19.42
C MET A 46 -23.44 6.05 -19.51
N ALA A 47 -22.67 5.62 -18.52
CA ALA A 47 -22.19 4.22 -18.45
C ALA A 47 -23.36 3.23 -18.38
N ALA A 48 -24.37 3.53 -17.55
CA ALA A 48 -25.59 2.71 -17.41
C ALA A 48 -26.47 2.69 -18.66
N LYS A 49 -26.34 3.67 -19.58
CA LYS A 49 -27.05 3.71 -20.86
C LYS A 49 -26.30 3.01 -22.00
N GLN A 50 -24.98 2.94 -21.92
CA GLN A 50 -24.12 2.29 -22.92
C GLN A 50 -24.06 0.77 -22.75
N THR A 51 -24.40 0.27 -21.56
CA THR A 51 -24.58 -1.15 -21.32
C THR A 51 -26.09 -1.43 -21.16
N PRO A 52 -26.77 -2.16 -22.08
CA PRO A 52 -27.69 -3.16 -21.55
C PRO A 52 -26.82 -3.95 -20.57
N ALA A 53 -27.30 -4.22 -19.36
CA ALA A 53 -26.52 -4.95 -18.37
C ALA A 53 -26.11 -6.31 -18.94
N ARG A 54 -25.02 -6.37 -19.72
CA ARG A 54 -24.19 -7.53 -19.88
C ARG A 54 -23.50 -7.59 -18.53
N ARG A 55 -24.25 -8.10 -17.57
CA ARG A 55 -23.70 -8.97 -16.55
C ARG A 55 -23.04 -10.06 -17.37
N GLU A 56 -21.82 -9.80 -17.85
CA GLU A 56 -20.88 -10.88 -18.08
C GLU A 56 -20.92 -11.61 -16.76
N SER A 57 -21.55 -12.79 -16.76
CA SER A 57 -21.62 -13.63 -15.60
C SER A 57 -20.18 -13.79 -15.15
N VAL A 58 -19.82 -13.12 -14.07
CA VAL A 58 -18.50 -13.25 -13.48
C VAL A 58 -18.48 -14.67 -12.94
N THR A 59 -17.97 -15.58 -13.75
CA THR A 59 -17.78 -16.97 -13.36
C THR A 59 -16.63 -16.97 -12.36
N MET A 60 -16.96 -17.08 -11.09
CA MET A 60 -15.95 -17.30 -10.05
C MET A 60 -15.41 -18.71 -10.23
N LEU A 61 -14.12 -18.82 -10.51
CA LEU A 61 -13.41 -20.09 -10.50
C LEU A 61 -13.08 -20.45 -9.05
N PRO A 62 -13.30 -21.70 -8.60
CA PRO A 62 -12.87 -22.13 -7.28
C PRO A 62 -11.34 -22.04 -7.19
N VAL A 63 -10.86 -21.38 -6.14
CA VAL A 63 -9.43 -21.33 -5.80
C VAL A 63 -9.26 -22.07 -4.48
N GLU A 64 -8.35 -23.03 -4.47
CA GLU A 64 -7.95 -23.73 -3.26
C GLU A 64 -6.88 -22.92 -2.54
N ILE A 65 -7.16 -22.51 -1.29
CA ILE A 65 -6.19 -21.81 -0.45
C ILE A 65 -5.25 -22.86 0.13
N VAL A 66 -4.10 -23.06 -0.52
CA VAL A 66 -3.01 -23.84 0.05
C VAL A 66 -2.42 -23.01 1.19
N PRO A 67 -2.38 -23.54 2.44
CA PRO A 67 -1.75 -22.82 3.53
C PRO A 67 -0.28 -22.59 3.17
N GLU A 68 0.11 -21.32 3.09
CA GLU A 68 1.50 -20.95 2.91
C GLU A 68 2.29 -21.56 4.07
N ARG A 69 3.22 -22.45 3.74
CA ARG A 69 4.18 -22.95 4.73
C ARG A 69 5.05 -21.75 5.09
N VAL A 70 4.67 -21.04 6.14
CA VAL A 70 5.51 -20.04 6.77
C VAL A 70 6.71 -20.80 7.32
N GLU A 71 7.80 -20.82 6.56
CA GLU A 71 9.09 -21.22 7.09
C GLU A 71 9.37 -20.27 8.25
N ARG A 72 9.43 -20.83 9.47
CA ARG A 72 9.85 -20.05 10.62
C ARG A 72 11.19 -19.44 10.25
N PRO A 73 11.38 -18.11 10.35
CA PRO A 73 12.67 -17.51 10.06
C PRO A 73 13.70 -18.27 10.87
N THR A 74 14.64 -18.92 10.17
CA THR A 74 15.76 -19.58 10.82
C THR A 74 16.46 -18.48 11.59
N ARG A 75 16.45 -18.57 12.94
CA ARG A 75 17.12 -17.59 13.79
C ARG A 75 18.58 -17.59 13.36
N VAL A 76 19.00 -16.54 12.66
CA VAL A 76 20.40 -16.37 12.25
C VAL A 76 21.19 -16.36 13.54
N ARG A 77 21.91 -17.45 13.80
CA ARG A 77 22.79 -17.53 14.97
C ARG A 77 23.89 -16.51 14.75
N ARG A 78 23.79 -15.37 15.43
CA ARG A 78 24.84 -14.36 15.45
C ARG A 78 25.99 -14.95 16.26
N SER A 79 26.91 -15.61 15.56
CA SER A 79 28.20 -15.99 16.10
C SER A 79 29.11 -14.76 16.02
N GLY A 80 29.21 -14.04 17.14
CA GLY A 80 30.18 -12.97 17.31
C GLY A 80 31.28 -13.41 18.25
N VAL A 81 32.44 -12.76 18.16
CA VAL A 81 33.48 -12.83 19.20
C VAL A 81 33.60 -11.43 19.80
N ILE A 82 33.43 -11.32 21.11
CA ILE A 82 33.74 -10.10 21.87
C ILE A 82 35.03 -10.37 22.62
N GLU A 83 36.05 -9.54 22.39
CA GLU A 83 37.34 -9.62 23.08
C GLU A 83 37.52 -8.40 23.96
N ILE A 84 37.80 -8.64 25.24
CA ILE A 84 38.06 -7.61 26.25
C ILE A 84 39.52 -7.74 26.67
N ALA A 85 40.31 -6.69 26.48
CA ALA A 85 41.71 -6.63 26.89
C ALA A 85 41.86 -5.77 28.15
N PHE A 86 42.59 -6.26 29.14
CA PHE A 86 42.88 -5.54 30.38
C PHE A 86 44.27 -4.93 30.34
N ALA A 87 44.46 -3.83 31.07
CA ALA A 87 45.76 -3.17 31.20
C ALA A 87 46.84 -4.08 31.81
N CYS A 88 46.45 -5.08 32.60
CA CYS A 88 47.33 -6.11 33.15
C CYS A 88 47.76 -7.19 32.14
N GLY A 89 47.33 -7.11 30.88
CA GLY A 89 47.66 -8.07 29.82
C GLY A 89 46.74 -9.29 29.75
N ALA A 90 45.81 -9.46 30.71
CA ALA A 90 44.77 -10.47 30.61
C ALA A 90 43.82 -10.19 29.42
N ARG A 91 43.22 -11.25 28.87
CA ARG A 91 42.22 -11.16 27.80
C ARG A 91 41.07 -12.10 28.06
N VAL A 92 39.85 -11.62 27.86
CA VAL A 92 38.62 -12.41 27.95
C VAL A 92 37.95 -12.42 26.59
N SER A 93 37.70 -13.61 26.04
CA SER A 93 36.98 -13.79 24.77
C SER A 93 35.64 -14.48 25.02
N LEU A 94 34.57 -13.80 24.65
CA LEU A 94 33.20 -14.33 24.63
C LEU A 94 32.87 -14.74 23.19
N ARG A 95 32.44 -15.98 22.97
CA ARG A 95 32.09 -16.50 21.64
C ARG A 95 30.63 -16.95 21.60
N GLY A 96 29.93 -16.63 20.51
CA GLY A 96 28.55 -17.07 20.29
C GLY A 96 27.50 -16.02 20.63
N GLU A 97 26.31 -16.46 21.03
CA GLU A 97 25.21 -15.57 21.44
C GLU A 97 25.47 -15.11 22.88
N VAL A 98 26.01 -13.89 23.02
CA VAL A 98 26.28 -13.28 24.32
C VAL A 98 25.01 -12.54 24.78
N SER A 99 24.43 -12.96 25.90
CA SER A 99 23.31 -12.22 26.50
C SER A 99 23.82 -10.98 27.24
N PRO A 100 23.03 -9.89 27.30
CA PRO A 100 23.40 -8.68 28.03
C PRO A 100 23.72 -8.94 29.51
N GLU A 101 23.00 -9.87 30.14
CA GLU A 101 23.16 -10.21 31.56
C GLU A 101 24.51 -10.90 31.81
N THR A 102 24.90 -11.84 30.94
CA THR A 102 26.23 -12.48 31.02
C THR A 102 27.34 -11.45 30.80
N LEU A 103 27.17 -10.53 29.84
CA LEU A 103 28.15 -9.47 29.61
C LEU A 103 28.27 -8.53 30.82
N GLN A 104 27.15 -8.16 31.44
CA GLN A 104 27.13 -7.31 32.62
C GLN A 104 27.82 -7.97 33.82
N GLN A 105 27.51 -9.24 34.11
CA GLN A 105 28.17 -9.99 35.19
C GLN A 105 29.67 -10.09 34.99
N VAL A 106 30.11 -10.35 33.75
CA VAL A 106 31.54 -10.39 33.42
C VAL A 106 32.18 -9.02 33.70
N ILE A 107 31.58 -7.92 33.23
CA ILE A 107 32.08 -6.57 33.49
C ILE A 107 32.13 -6.26 34.99
N GLU A 108 31.10 -6.63 35.76
CA GLU A 108 31.06 -6.41 37.21
C GLU A 108 32.14 -7.19 37.95
N LEU A 109 32.41 -8.44 37.54
CA LEU A 109 33.46 -9.27 38.13
C LEU A 109 34.89 -8.80 37.80
N LEU A 110 35.02 -7.90 36.83
CA LEU A 110 36.29 -7.38 36.32
C LEU A 110 36.60 -5.95 36.78
N ARG A 111 35.71 -5.32 37.58
CA ARG A 111 35.99 -4.05 38.28
C ARG A 111 36.87 -4.28 39.49
#